data_AF-A0A329SD53-F1
#
_entry.id   AF-A0A329SD53-F1
#
_cell.length_a   1.000
_cell.length_b   1.000
_cell.length_c   1.000
_cell.angle_alpha   90.00
_cell.angle_beta   90.00
_cell.angle_gamma   90.00
#
_symmetry.space_group_name_H-M   'P 1'
#
loop_
_entity.id
_entity.type
_entity.pdbx_description
1 polymer ?
#
loop_
_entity_poly.entity_id
_entity_poly.type
_entity_poly.pdbx_seq_one_letter_code
_entity_poly.pdbx_strand_id
1 'polypeptide(L)'
;MWEDFSGHWTKEVIDYAASINVVLMKVPPSATDVCQPADVAWNKPLKEKLRGYWVDLLRDQRKRREAGVQFKLVPPDRALIASWVEHAWAELNEKTVKAGYKRARLAVHEVEVVASNMVAELASLSLVDGRIGAVADEHDTIECSSLCDERLE
;
A
#
# COMPACT_ATOMS: atom_id res chain seq x y z
N MET A 1 10.78 7.20 0.98
CA MET A 1 9.98 8.36 1.41
C MET A 1 8.79 7.84 2.18
N TRP A 2 8.74 8.09 3.48
CA TRP A 2 7.67 7.60 4.37
C TRP A 2 7.06 8.79 5.14
N GLU A 3 5.88 8.59 5.71
CA GLU A 3 5.16 9.64 6.47
C GLU A 3 5.78 9.83 7.88
N ASP A 4 5.09 10.53 8.79
CA ASP A 4 5.52 10.76 10.16
C ASP A 4 4.97 9.75 11.20
N PHE A 5 4.66 8.53 10.79
CA PHE A 5 4.30 7.48 11.73
C PHE A 5 5.54 7.04 12.50
N SER A 6 5.45 7.03 13.82
CA SER A 6 6.59 6.74 14.71
C SER A 6 7.25 5.39 14.42
N GLY A 7 6.48 4.38 13.99
CA GLY A 7 7.00 3.07 13.63
C GLY A 7 7.97 3.06 12.44
N HIS A 8 7.90 4.08 11.56
CA HIS A 8 8.82 4.25 10.44
C HIS A 8 10.18 4.85 10.83
N TRP A 9 10.31 5.36 12.05
CA TRP A 9 11.47 6.12 12.52
C TRP A 9 12.10 5.56 13.78
N THR A 10 11.87 4.27 14.07
CA THR A 10 12.56 3.59 15.17
C THR A 10 14.06 3.48 14.87
N LYS A 11 14.87 3.28 15.92
CA LYS A 11 16.31 3.13 15.76
C LYS A 11 16.65 1.96 14.84
N GLU A 12 15.93 0.85 14.99
CA GLU A 12 16.11 -0.37 14.22
C GLU A 12 15.85 -0.13 12.73
N VAL A 13 14.80 0.60 12.38
CA VAL A 13 14.47 0.95 10.98
C VAL A 13 15.52 1.88 10.38
N ILE A 14 15.96 2.90 11.13
CA ILE A 14 16.97 3.86 10.66
C ILE A 14 18.33 3.17 10.46
N ASP A 15 18.77 2.39 11.44
CA ASP A 15 20.04 1.64 11.37
C ASP A 15 20.01 0.64 10.21
N TYR A 16 18.88 -0.05 10.01
CA TYR A 16 18.73 -0.99 8.90
C TYR A 16 18.77 -0.28 7.55
N ALA A 17 18.03 0.82 7.38
CA ALA A 17 18.05 1.61 6.14
C ALA A 17 19.48 2.09 5.80
N ALA A 18 20.23 2.54 6.80
CA ALA A 18 21.64 2.91 6.63
C ALA A 18 22.51 1.71 6.20
N SER A 19 22.29 0.53 6.79
CA SER A 19 23.04 -0.70 6.45
C SER A 19 22.88 -1.14 5.00
N ILE A 20 21.74 -0.81 4.37
CA ILE A 20 21.45 -1.10 2.96
C ILE A 20 21.61 0.13 2.04
N ASN A 21 22.28 1.19 2.51
CA ASN A 21 22.52 2.45 1.79
C ASN A 21 21.22 3.14 1.28
N VAL A 22 20.11 2.97 2.00
CA VAL A 22 18.83 3.63 1.69
C VAL A 22 18.71 4.93 2.46
N VAL A 23 18.46 6.03 1.75
CA VAL A 23 18.15 7.34 2.35
C VAL A 23 16.66 7.42 2.66
N LEU A 24 16.33 7.53 3.95
CA LEU A 24 14.96 7.77 4.39
C LEU A 24 14.61 9.26 4.25
N MET A 25 13.53 9.54 3.54
CA MET A 25 12.99 10.89 3.36
C MET A 25 11.66 11.00 4.10
N LYS A 26 11.61 11.89 5.09
CA LYS A 26 10.42 12.13 5.90
C LYS A 26 9.48 13.10 5.20
N VAL A 27 8.21 12.74 5.10
CA VAL A 27 7.16 13.65 4.62
C VAL A 27 6.65 14.47 5.80
N PRO A 28 6.50 15.80 5.65
CA PRO A 28 5.92 16.63 6.71
C PRO A 28 4.55 16.11 7.15
N PRO A 29 4.20 16.25 8.46
CA PRO A 29 2.87 15.93 8.94
C PRO A 29 1.79 16.59 8.09
N SER A 30 0.71 15.87 7.85
CA SER A 30 -0.47 16.35 7.09
C SER A 30 -0.20 16.76 5.64
N ALA A 31 0.93 16.33 5.05
CA ALA A 31 1.27 16.64 3.65
C ALA A 31 1.36 15.40 2.74
N THR A 32 0.92 14.22 3.20
CA THR A 32 1.04 12.97 2.44
C THR A 32 0.28 13.02 1.13
N ASP A 33 -0.91 13.61 1.12
CA ASP A 33 -1.78 13.78 -0.05
C ASP A 33 -1.18 14.63 -1.18
N VAL A 34 -0.19 15.47 -0.89
CA VAL A 34 0.52 16.32 -1.87
C VAL A 34 1.94 15.83 -2.15
N CYS A 35 2.63 15.30 -1.15
CA CYS A 35 4.05 14.98 -1.23
C CYS A 35 4.34 13.50 -1.47
N GLN A 36 3.42 12.58 -1.21
CA GLN A 36 3.65 11.14 -1.43
C GLN A 36 3.08 10.67 -2.76
N PRO A 37 3.90 10.12 -3.67
CA PRO A 37 3.41 9.57 -4.95
C PRO A 37 2.27 8.56 -4.79
N ALA A 38 2.35 7.73 -3.74
CA ALA A 38 1.33 6.74 -3.40
C ALA A 38 -0.05 7.40 -3.21
N ASP A 39 -0.15 8.43 -2.37
CA ASP A 39 -1.41 9.11 -2.11
C ASP A 39 -1.83 10.06 -3.24
N VAL A 40 -0.86 10.70 -3.88
CA VAL A 40 -1.10 11.64 -4.98
C VAL A 40 -1.70 10.96 -6.22
N ALA A 41 -1.28 9.72 -6.52
CA ALA A 41 -1.62 9.08 -7.79
C ALA A 41 -1.95 7.59 -7.74
N TRP A 42 -1.40 6.78 -6.84
CA TRP A 42 -1.51 5.32 -6.95
C TRP A 42 -2.68 4.75 -6.15
N ASN A 43 -2.88 5.24 -4.92
CA ASN A 43 -3.88 4.75 -3.99
C ASN A 43 -5.30 4.97 -4.50
N LYS A 44 -5.56 6.07 -5.22
CA LYS A 44 -6.89 6.33 -5.80
C LYS A 44 -7.31 5.26 -6.80
N PRO A 45 -6.60 5.03 -7.92
CA PRO A 45 -6.97 4.00 -8.89
C PRO A 45 -6.96 2.59 -8.29
N LEU A 46 -6.03 2.30 -7.38
CA LEU A 46 -6.00 1.02 -6.66
C LEU A 46 -7.30 0.81 -5.85
N LYS A 47 -7.67 1.80 -5.03
CA LYS A 47 -8.91 1.75 -4.23
C LYS A 47 -10.17 1.72 -5.11
N GLU A 48 -10.17 2.37 -6.26
CA GLU A 48 -11.28 2.30 -7.23
C GLU A 48 -11.48 0.86 -7.77
N LYS A 49 -10.40 0.16 -8.10
CA LYS A 49 -10.44 -1.24 -8.55
C LYS A 49 -10.92 -2.18 -7.44
N LEU A 50 -10.36 -2.05 -6.23
CA LEU A 50 -10.79 -2.85 -5.07
C LEU A 50 -12.28 -2.66 -4.76
N ARG A 51 -12.79 -1.42 -4.84
CA ARG A 51 -14.22 -1.14 -4.71
C ARG A 51 -15.05 -1.80 -5.81
N GLY A 52 -14.53 -1.87 -7.04
CA GLY A 52 -15.16 -2.59 -8.14
C GLY A 52 -15.36 -4.06 -7.82
N TYR A 53 -14.29 -4.76 -7.43
CA TYR A 53 -14.38 -6.19 -7.05
C TYR A 53 -15.34 -6.43 -5.88
N TRP A 54 -15.32 -5.56 -4.88
CA TRP A 54 -16.27 -5.62 -3.76
C TRP A 54 -17.72 -5.48 -4.23
N VAL A 55 -18.01 -4.50 -5.08
CA VAL A 55 -19.37 -4.28 -5.63
C VAL A 55 -19.82 -5.46 -6.47
N ASP A 56 -18.92 -6.04 -7.27
CA ASP A 56 -19.25 -7.20 -8.10
C ASP A 56 -19.52 -8.44 -7.26
N LEU A 57 -18.73 -8.68 -6.19
CA LEU A 57 -19.01 -9.72 -5.20
C LEU A 57 -20.41 -9.56 -4.60
N LEU A 58 -20.77 -8.34 -4.17
CA LEU A 58 -22.09 -8.05 -3.60
C LEU A 58 -23.23 -8.27 -4.60
N ARG A 59 -23.05 -7.82 -5.84
CA ARG A 59 -24.02 -8.02 -6.92
C ARG A 59 -24.25 -9.50 -7.18
N ASP A 60 -23.19 -10.28 -7.21
CA ASP A 60 -23.22 -11.71 -7.44
C ASP A 60 -23.89 -12.48 -6.31
N GLN A 61 -23.60 -12.14 -5.04
CA GLN A 61 -24.32 -12.74 -3.91
C GLN A 61 -25.80 -12.37 -3.92
N ARG A 62 -26.14 -11.14 -4.27
CA ARG A 62 -27.54 -10.70 -4.36
C ARG A 62 -28.31 -11.45 -5.45
N LYS A 63 -27.66 -11.77 -6.58
CA LYS A 63 -28.25 -12.58 -7.67
C LYS A 63 -28.48 -14.03 -7.25
N ARG A 64 -27.57 -14.61 -6.48
CA ARG A 64 -27.65 -16.01 -5.99
C ARG A 64 -28.58 -16.19 -4.79
N ARG A 65 -29.15 -15.12 -4.24
CA ARG A 65 -30.03 -15.21 -3.06
C ARG A 65 -31.29 -16.02 -3.38
N GLU A 66 -31.71 -16.83 -2.44
CA GLU A 66 -33.00 -17.52 -2.49
C GLU A 66 -34.14 -16.55 -2.15
N ALA A 67 -35.26 -16.65 -2.90
CA ALA A 67 -36.42 -15.82 -2.65
C ALA A 67 -37.06 -16.20 -1.29
N GLY A 68 -37.43 -15.19 -0.50
CA GLY A 68 -38.01 -15.40 0.83
C GLY A 68 -37.00 -15.65 1.95
N VAL A 69 -35.70 -15.82 1.62
CA VAL A 69 -34.63 -15.95 2.61
C VAL A 69 -33.98 -14.58 2.87
N GLN A 70 -33.71 -14.27 4.14
CA GLN A 70 -33.00 -13.06 4.51
C GLN A 70 -31.58 -13.09 3.94
N PHE A 71 -31.17 -12.00 3.30
CA PHE A 71 -29.81 -11.89 2.77
C PHE A 71 -28.78 -11.87 3.91
N LYS A 72 -27.83 -12.80 3.87
CA LYS A 72 -26.64 -12.81 4.73
C LYS A 72 -25.41 -12.60 3.88
N LEU A 73 -24.69 -11.51 4.15
CA LEU A 73 -23.43 -11.19 3.46
C LEU A 73 -22.38 -12.27 3.78
N VAL A 74 -21.76 -12.79 2.73
CA VAL A 74 -20.53 -13.60 2.85
C VAL A 74 -19.35 -12.67 2.55
N PRO A 75 -18.50 -12.31 3.52
CA PRO A 75 -17.33 -11.50 3.23
C PRO A 75 -16.32 -12.30 2.38
N PRO A 76 -15.51 -11.64 1.54
CA PRO A 76 -14.35 -12.27 0.91
C PRO A 76 -13.35 -12.68 2.00
N ASP A 77 -12.69 -13.82 1.80
CA ASP A 77 -11.58 -14.23 2.64
C ASP A 77 -10.29 -13.47 2.27
N ARG A 78 -9.24 -13.67 3.07
CA ARG A 78 -7.94 -13.02 2.86
C ARG A 78 -7.33 -13.38 1.50
N ALA A 79 -7.46 -14.62 1.05
CA ALA A 79 -6.88 -15.07 -0.22
C ALA A 79 -7.54 -14.36 -1.41
N LEU A 80 -8.87 -14.22 -1.36
CA LEU A 80 -9.63 -13.48 -2.37
C LEU A 80 -9.23 -12.00 -2.38
N ILE A 81 -9.15 -11.36 -1.22
CA ILE A 81 -8.68 -9.96 -1.11
C ILE A 81 -7.26 -9.81 -1.66
N ALA A 82 -6.35 -10.72 -1.32
CA ALA A 82 -4.97 -10.70 -1.82
C ALA A 82 -4.93 -10.77 -3.36
N SER A 83 -5.71 -11.67 -3.98
CA SER A 83 -5.81 -11.75 -5.44
C SER A 83 -6.39 -10.46 -6.07
N TRP A 84 -7.31 -9.78 -5.39
CA TRP A 84 -7.83 -8.49 -5.85
C TRP A 84 -6.77 -7.39 -5.82
N VAL A 85 -5.94 -7.37 -4.77
CA VAL A 85 -4.83 -6.42 -4.65
C VAL A 85 -3.79 -6.69 -5.73
N GLU A 86 -3.42 -7.95 -5.94
CA GLU A 86 -2.49 -8.36 -7.00
C GLU A 86 -2.98 -7.92 -8.38
N HIS A 87 -4.22 -8.25 -8.76
CA HIS A 87 -4.79 -7.86 -10.04
C HIS A 87 -4.90 -6.34 -10.19
N ALA A 88 -5.37 -5.64 -9.15
CA ALA A 88 -5.48 -4.18 -9.18
C ALA A 88 -4.11 -3.50 -9.34
N TRP A 89 -3.07 -4.07 -8.74
CA TRP A 89 -1.69 -3.59 -8.88
C TRP A 89 -1.13 -3.87 -10.28
N ALA A 90 -1.33 -5.07 -10.82
CA ALA A 90 -0.89 -5.44 -12.17
C ALA A 90 -1.51 -4.56 -13.27
N GLU A 91 -2.74 -4.08 -13.06
CA GLU A 91 -3.42 -3.15 -13.97
C GLU A 91 -2.98 -1.68 -13.82
N LEU A 92 -2.22 -1.34 -12.76
CA LEU A 92 -1.75 0.02 -12.54
C LEU A 92 -0.68 0.38 -13.58
N ASN A 93 -1.04 1.25 -14.51
CA ASN A 93 -0.14 1.57 -15.62
C ASN A 93 1.11 2.35 -15.15
N GLU A 94 2.23 2.12 -15.83
CA GLU A 94 3.51 2.80 -15.58
C GLU A 94 3.41 4.33 -15.65
N LYS A 95 2.53 4.85 -16.52
CA LYS A 95 2.31 6.31 -16.66
C LYS A 95 1.76 6.92 -15.37
N THR A 96 0.86 6.23 -14.68
CA THR A 96 0.29 6.63 -13.39
C THR A 96 1.37 6.62 -12.32
N VAL A 97 2.23 5.60 -12.32
CA VAL A 97 3.38 5.53 -11.40
C VAL A 97 4.29 6.73 -11.57
N LYS A 98 4.76 6.99 -12.81
CA LYS A 98 5.60 8.14 -13.16
C LYS A 98 4.93 9.48 -12.87
N ALA A 99 3.64 9.61 -13.17
CA ALA A 99 2.88 10.83 -12.90
C ALA A 99 2.79 11.12 -11.39
N GLY A 100 2.71 10.09 -10.54
CA GLY A 100 2.76 10.24 -9.08
C GLY A 100 4.02 10.94 -8.60
N TYR A 101 5.20 10.44 -9.01
CA TYR A 101 6.48 11.07 -8.69
C TYR A 101 6.56 12.51 -9.20
N LYS A 102 6.13 12.75 -10.45
CA LYS A 102 6.12 14.10 -11.02
C LYS A 102 5.24 15.06 -10.20
N ARG A 103 4.04 14.65 -9.83
CA ARG A 103 3.09 15.47 -9.06
C ARG A 103 3.55 15.71 -7.63
N ALA A 104 4.25 14.74 -7.04
CA ALA A 104 4.93 14.88 -5.75
C ALA A 104 6.19 15.77 -5.80
N ARG A 105 6.53 16.36 -6.96
CA ARG A 105 7.77 17.14 -7.20
C ARG A 105 9.06 16.34 -7.01
N LEU A 106 8.98 15.02 -7.21
CA LEU A 106 10.10 14.07 -7.14
C LEU A 106 10.52 13.59 -8.53
N ALA A 107 10.21 14.36 -9.58
CA ALA A 107 10.66 14.03 -10.91
C ALA A 107 12.19 14.05 -10.93
N VAL A 108 12.79 12.87 -10.98
CA VAL A 108 14.21 12.72 -11.33
C VAL A 108 14.33 13.13 -12.80
N HIS A 109 15.27 14.01 -13.13
CA HIS A 109 15.66 14.19 -14.54
C HIS A 109 16.07 12.82 -15.08
N GLU A 110 15.89 12.53 -16.36
CA GLU A 110 16.32 11.26 -16.96
C GLU A 110 17.83 11.08 -16.74
N VAL A 111 18.21 10.52 -15.59
CA VAL A 111 19.37 9.65 -15.48
C VAL A 111 18.96 8.46 -16.31
N GLU A 112 19.82 8.04 -17.23
CA GLU A 112 19.63 6.84 -18.03
C GLU A 112 19.46 5.65 -17.07
N VAL A 113 18.23 5.38 -16.64
CA VAL A 113 17.96 4.35 -15.64
C VAL A 113 18.05 3.04 -16.37
N VAL A 114 19.17 2.37 -16.21
CA VAL A 114 19.36 0.98 -16.62
C VAL A 114 18.60 0.07 -15.66
N ALA A 115 17.29 0.30 -15.47
CA ALA A 115 16.44 -0.37 -14.49
C ALA A 115 16.45 -1.89 -14.70
N SER A 116 16.47 -2.33 -15.97
CA SER A 116 16.59 -3.75 -16.32
C SER A 116 17.93 -4.36 -15.90
N ASN A 117 19.03 -3.60 -15.97
CA ASN A 117 20.33 -4.09 -15.51
C ASN A 117 20.39 -4.11 -13.98
N MET A 118 19.80 -3.13 -13.30
CA MET A 118 19.75 -3.09 -11.84
C MET A 118 18.94 -4.25 -11.25
N VAL A 119 17.78 -4.58 -11.81
CA VAL A 119 16.99 -5.74 -11.33
C VAL A 119 17.74 -7.05 -11.59
N ALA A 120 18.36 -7.21 -12.76
CA ALA A 120 19.16 -8.39 -13.08
C ALA A 120 20.43 -8.51 -12.20
N GLU A 121 21.06 -7.39 -11.87
CA GLU A 121 22.24 -7.32 -11.02
C GLU A 121 21.89 -7.54 -9.54
N LEU A 122 20.78 -6.98 -9.05
CA LEU A 122 20.28 -7.28 -7.71
C LEU A 122 19.86 -8.75 -7.59
N ALA A 123 19.26 -9.32 -8.65
CA ALA A 123 18.94 -10.74 -8.70
C ALA A 123 20.20 -11.61 -8.73
N SER A 124 21.24 -11.23 -9.49
CA SER A 124 22.52 -11.95 -9.50
C SER A 124 23.26 -11.88 -8.17
N LEU A 125 23.10 -10.78 -7.44
CA LEU A 125 23.61 -10.58 -6.08
C LEU A 125 22.74 -11.25 -5.00
N SER A 126 21.66 -11.93 -5.37
CA SER A 126 20.69 -12.54 -4.43
C SER A 126 20.06 -11.53 -3.46
N LEU A 127 19.96 -10.26 -3.86
CA LEU A 127 19.36 -9.16 -3.10
C LEU A 127 17.88 -8.93 -3.44
N VAL A 128 17.35 -9.66 -4.41
CA VAL A 128 15.91 -9.73 -4.66
C VAL A 128 15.35 -10.86 -3.78
N ASP A 129 14.51 -10.51 -2.82
CA ASP A 129 13.85 -11.53 -1.99
C ASP A 129 12.90 -12.36 -2.86
N GLY A 130 13.23 -13.65 -3.03
CA GLY A 130 12.42 -14.61 -3.76
C GLY A 130 11.30 -15.23 -2.92
N ARG A 131 11.19 -14.84 -1.64
CA ARG A 131 10.14 -15.33 -0.75
C ARG A 131 8.87 -14.51 -0.98
N ILE A 132 7.88 -15.15 -1.60
CA ILE A 132 6.50 -14.69 -1.46
C ILE A 132 6.15 -14.89 0.02
N GLY A 133 6.07 -13.80 0.78
CA GLY A 133 5.74 -13.85 2.20
C GLY A 133 4.40 -14.54 2.41
N ALA A 134 4.33 -15.51 3.32
CA ALA A 134 3.06 -16.06 3.76
C ALA A 134 2.25 -14.93 4.40
N VAL A 135 1.00 -14.75 3.97
CA VAL A 135 0.08 -13.80 4.61
C VAL A 135 -0.23 -14.34 6.00
N ALA A 136 0.39 -13.76 7.02
CA ALA A 136 0.08 -14.10 8.41
C ALA A 136 -1.33 -13.63 8.75
N ASP A 137 -2.01 -14.34 9.64
CA ASP A 137 -3.21 -13.81 10.29
C ASP A 137 -2.78 -12.70 11.25
N GLU A 138 -2.96 -11.45 10.83
CA GLU A 138 -2.63 -10.27 11.64
C GLU A 138 -3.50 -10.20 12.91
N HIS A 139 -2.83 -10.09 14.05
CA HIS A 139 -3.37 -9.67 15.36
C HIS A 139 -3.03 -8.20 15.61
N ASP A 140 -3.41 -7.31 14.69
CA ASP A 140 -3.18 -5.88 14.86
C ASP A 140 -4.11 -5.34 15.97
N THR A 141 -3.60 -5.25 17.19
CA THR A 141 -4.23 -4.48 18.26
C THR A 141 -3.87 -3.01 18.08
N ILE A 142 -4.86 -2.21 17.69
CA ILE A 142 -4.78 -0.75 17.81
C ILE A 142 -4.75 -0.44 19.31
N GLU A 143 -3.60 -0.04 19.85
CA GLU A 143 -3.57 0.64 21.15
C GLU A 143 -4.30 1.97 20.99
N CYS A 144 -5.58 1.98 21.40
CA CYS A 144 -6.34 3.20 21.59
C CYS A 144 -5.72 3.95 22.76
N SER A 145 -4.89 4.97 22.51
CA SER A 145 -4.43 5.84 23.58
C SER A 145 -5.64 6.57 24.16
N SER A 146 -6.03 6.21 25.38
CA SER A 146 -7.01 6.93 26.18
C SER A 146 -6.43 8.30 26.56
N LEU A 147 -6.61 9.29 25.68
CA LEU A 147 -6.43 10.70 26.02
C LEU A 147 -7.72 11.45 25.70
N CYS A 148 -8.80 11.02 26.34
CA CYS A 148 -10.01 11.81 26.52
C CYS A 148 -10.47 11.55 27.96
N ASP A 149 -9.88 12.25 28.92
CA ASP A 149 -10.59 12.74 30.10
C ASP A 149 -9.72 13.79 30.82
N GLU A 150 -10.40 14.73 31.47
CA GLU A 150 -9.87 15.86 32.24
C GLU A 150 -9.50 17.12 31.45
N ARG A 151 -10.53 17.91 31.12
CA ARG A 151 -10.67 19.29 31.65
C ARG A 151 -12.01 19.90 31.27
N LEU A 152 -12.99 19.70 32.15
CA LEU A 152 -14.08 20.64 32.39
C LEU A 152 -14.09 20.91 33.89
N GLU A 153 -13.49 22.02 34.27
CA GLU A 153 -13.85 22.91 35.38
C GLU A 153 -13.08 24.22 35.23
#